data_AF-A0A358A1I4-F1
#
_entry.id   AF-A0A358A1I4-F1
#
_cell.length_a   1.000
_cell.length_b   1.000
_cell.length_c   1.000
_cell.angle_alpha   90.00
_cell.angle_beta   90.00
_cell.angle_gamma   90.00
#
_symmetry.space_group_name_H-M   'P 1'
#
loop_
_entity.id
_entity.type
_entity.pdbx_description
1 polymer ?
#
loop_
_entity_poly.entity_id
_entity_poly.type
_entity_poly.pdbx_seq_one_letter_code
_entity_poly.pdbx_strand_id
1 'polypeptide(L)' 'MTEPRPSEIIGFIGLGNMGLPMCFNLVDAGFDVVALDLQPEPVAE' A
#
# COMPACT_ATOMS: atom_id res chain seq x y z
N MET A 1 -13.56 16.48 19.19
CA MET A 1 -13.79 15.02 19.17
C MET A 1 -13.72 14.64 17.70
N THR A 2 -12.59 14.11 17.24
CA THR A 2 -12.44 13.71 15.84
C THR A 2 -12.86 12.25 15.76
N GLU A 3 -13.99 11.97 15.12
CA GLU A 3 -14.45 10.60 14.91
C GLU A 3 -13.42 9.87 14.03
N PRO A 4 -13.03 8.62 14.35
CA PRO A 4 -12.16 7.85 13.48
C PRO A 4 -12.93 7.59 12.18
N ARG A 5 -12.42 8.13 11.07
CA ARG A 5 -12.84 7.69 9.73
C ARG A 5 -12.63 6.17 9.68
N PRO A 6 -13.53 5.38 9.06
CA PRO A 6 -13.27 3.96 8.83
C PRO A 6 -11.85 3.84 8.26
N SER A 7 -11.04 2.95 8.80
CA SER A 7 -9.72 2.65 8.24
C SER A 7 -9.92 2.13 6.82
N GLU A 8 -9.92 3.05 5.84
CA GLU A 8 -10.07 2.71 4.43
C GLU A 8 -8.76 2.05 4.01
N ILE A 9 -8.77 0.71 4.03
CA ILE A 9 -7.65 -0.10 3.57
C ILE A 9 -7.53 0.08 2.05
N ILE A 10 -6.36 0.50 1.59
CA ILE A 10 -6.07 0.68 0.18
C ILE A 10 -5.57 -0.66 -0.39
N GLY A 11 -6.26 -1.18 -1.40
CA GLY A 11 -5.73 -2.27 -2.22
C GLY A 11 -4.80 -1.73 -3.32
N PHE A 12 -3.57 -2.23 -3.38
CA PHE A 12 -2.57 -1.83 -4.38
C PHE A 12 -2.14 -3.04 -5.23
N ILE A 13 -2.29 -2.95 -6.56
CA ILE A 13 -1.96 -4.06 -7.47
C ILE A 13 -0.81 -3.65 -8.39
N GLY A 14 0.29 -4.41 -8.33
CA GLY A 14 1.48 -4.23 -9.14
C GLY A 14 2.55 -3.38 -8.44
N LEU A 15 3.66 -4.01 -8.10
CA LEU A 15 4.80 -3.45 -7.36
C LEU A 15 6.07 -3.41 -8.22
N GLY A 16 5.92 -3.18 -9.53
CA GLY A 16 7.07 -2.89 -10.40
C GLY A 16 7.77 -1.57 -10.03
N ASN A 17 8.75 -1.16 -10.84
CA ASN A 17 9.61 0.02 -10.59
C ASN A 17 8.88 1.32 -10.20
N MET A 18 7.64 1.53 -10.66
CA MET A 18 6.81 2.67 -10.24
C MET A 18 5.86 2.34 -9.09
N GLY A 19 5.30 1.12 -9.07
CA GLY A 19 4.26 0.73 -8.13
C GLY A 19 4.78 0.62 -6.70
N LEU A 20 5.96 0.02 -6.52
CA LEU A 20 6.57 -0.14 -5.20
C LEU A 20 6.79 1.19 -4.45
N PRO A 21 7.50 2.20 -5.02
CA PRO A 21 7.67 3.48 -4.32
C PRO A 21 6.34 4.21 -4.11
N MET A 22 5.34 4.03 -4.98
CA MET A 22 4.00 4.59 -4.76
C MET A 22 3.28 3.91 -3.59
N CYS A 23 3.38 2.59 -3.47
CA CYS A 23 2.84 1.84 -2.35
C CYS A 23 3.47 2.31 -1.03
N PHE A 24 4.80 2.48 -0.98
CA PHE A 24 5.47 3.01 0.21
C PHE A 24 5.03 4.43 0.57
N ASN A 25 4.83 5.31 -0.40
CA ASN A 25 4.31 6.65 -0.11
C ASN A 25 2.93 6.62 0.58
N LEU A 26 2.08 5.64 0.28
CA LEU A 26 0.78 5.47 0.95
C LEU A 26 0.96 4.99 2.40
N VAL A 27 1.88 4.06 2.62
CA VAL A 27 2.24 3.59 3.97
C VAL A 27 2.81 4.76 4.79
N ASP A 28 3.74 5.53 4.22
CA ASP A 28 4.37 6.69 4.85
C ASP A 28 3.36 7.80 5.17
N ALA A 29 2.30 7.93 4.36
CA ALA A 29 1.20 8.86 4.60
C ALA A 29 0.21 8.36 5.69
N GLY A 30 0.42 7.17 6.24
CA GLY A 30 -0.35 6.61 7.35
C GLY A 30 -1.62 5.87 6.92
N PHE A 31 -1.67 5.39 5.66
CA PHE A 31 -2.75 4.52 5.20
C PHE A 31 -2.43 3.06 5.47
N ASP A 32 -3.45 2.27 5.80
CA ASP A 32 -3.37 0.81 5.76
C ASP A 32 -3.39 0.36 4.31
N VAL A 33 -2.38 -0.40 3.87
CA VAL A 33 -2.25 -0.84 2.47
C VAL A 33 -2.11 -2.36 2.41
N VAL A 34 -2.89 -2.98 1.51
CA VAL A 34 -2.72 -4.38 1.11
C VAL A 34 -2.21 -4.40 -0.32
N ALA A 35 -0.96 -4.85 -0.49
CA ALA A 35 -0.32 -4.91 -1.79
C ALA A 35 -0.35 -6.33 -2.37
N LEU A 36 -0.49 -6.43 -3.69
CA LEU A 36 -0.46 -7.68 -4.44
C LEU A 36 0.39 -7.50 -5.71
N ASP A 37 1.32 -8.44 -5.93
CA ASP A 37 2.01 -8.61 -7.20
C ASP A 37 1.94 -10.07 -7.65
N LEU A 38 2.11 -10.32 -8.96
CA LEU A 38 2.18 -11.67 -9.52
C LEU A 38 3.54 -12.31 -9.21
N GLN A 39 4.60 -11.52 -9.16
CA GLN A 39 5.91 -11.96 -8.74
C GLN A 39 5.99 -11.91 -7.20
N PRO A 40 6.52 -12.95 -6.53
CA PRO A 40 6.69 -12.93 -5.09
C PRO A 40 7.79 -11.95 -4.64
N GLU A 41 8.78 -11.66 -5.49
CA GLU A 41 9.96 -10.86 -5.11
C GLU A 41 9.61 -9.45 -4.61
N PRO A 42 8.78 -8.64 -5.29
CA PRO A 42 8.43 -7.29 -4.80
C PRO A 42 7.59 -7.26 -3.52
N VAL A 43 6.94 -8.37 -3.15
CA VAL A 43 6.16 -8.48 -1.91
C VAL A 43 7.06 -8.79 -0.71
N ALA A 44 8.29 -9.26 -0.94
CA ALA A 44 9.23 -9.68 0.09
C ALA A 44 10.19 -8.56 0.56
N GLU A 45 10.12 -7.37 -0.05
CA GLU A 45 10.88 -6.16 0.32
C GLU A 45 10.32 -5.46 1.56
#